data_AF-A0A2N9G1C5-F1
#
_entry.id   AF-A0A2N9G1C5-F1
#
_cell.length_a   1.000
_cell.length_b   1.000
_cell.length_c   1.000
_cell.angle_alpha   90.00
_cell.angle_beta   90.00
_cell.angle_gamma   90.00
#
_symmetry.space_group_name_H-M   'P 1'
#
loop_
_entity.id
_entity.type
_entity.pdbx_description
1 polymer ?
#
loop_
_entity_poly.entity_id
_entity_poly.type
_entity_poly.pdbx_seq_one_letter_code
_entity_poly.pdbx_strand_id
1 'polypeptide(L)'
;MALTSRPILKICIVISLVHISSAQTCSNYTFSTNQIFNSCIDLPVLQSHLHWNYIPSTRSIQIAYRANQTSRGWIAWAINLNGTGMLGSQAIVAFLNANGTMTAYTTPITSYNPSMKPGALSFQVSNISATYAQNEMTIFGVVGPLNNGTTVNHVWQAGSSVVKNIPQVHQTSGPNLQSVGTLDFLST
;
A
#
# COMPACT_ATOMS: atom_id res chain seq x y z
N MET A 1 -8.18 53.48 -54.59
CA MET A 1 -7.72 52.09 -54.43
C MET A 1 -7.65 51.82 -52.92
N ALA A 2 -8.72 51.28 -52.32
CA ALA A 2 -8.78 51.03 -50.87
C ALA A 2 -8.58 49.54 -50.63
N LEU A 3 -7.45 49.18 -50.01
CA LEU A 3 -7.11 47.80 -49.66
C LEU A 3 -7.83 47.43 -48.36
N THR A 4 -8.69 46.41 -48.43
CA THR A 4 -9.35 45.81 -47.27
C THR A 4 -8.44 44.73 -46.69
N SER A 5 -7.98 44.94 -45.46
CA SER A 5 -7.21 43.95 -44.69
C SER A 5 -8.18 42.97 -44.00
N ARG A 6 -8.04 41.67 -44.28
CA ARG A 6 -8.81 40.61 -43.61
C ARG A 6 -8.00 40.04 -42.44
N PRO A 7 -8.52 40.03 -41.21
CA PRO A 7 -7.83 39.40 -40.08
C PRO A 7 -7.88 37.87 -40.19
N ILE A 8 -6.72 37.21 -40.11
CA ILE A 8 -6.58 35.75 -40.07
C ILE A 8 -6.52 35.32 -38.60
N LEU A 9 -7.57 34.64 -38.12
CA LEU A 9 -7.63 34.05 -36.78
C LEU A 9 -6.81 32.75 -36.76
N LYS A 10 -5.68 32.72 -36.05
CA LYS A 10 -4.89 31.50 -35.82
C LYS A 10 -5.42 30.77 -34.60
N ILE A 11 -6.05 29.61 -34.83
CA ILE A 11 -6.53 28.72 -33.77
C ILE A 11 -5.38 27.79 -33.36
N CYS A 12 -4.81 28.00 -32.17
CA CYS A 12 -3.87 27.06 -31.56
C CYS A 12 -4.64 25.94 -30.85
N ILE A 13 -4.65 24.74 -31.43
CA ILE A 13 -5.19 23.54 -30.80
C ILE A 13 -4.16 23.05 -29.78
N VAL A 14 -4.45 23.23 -28.48
CA VAL A 14 -3.68 22.63 -27.40
C VAL A 14 -4.18 21.19 -27.23
N ILE A 15 -3.40 20.22 -27.71
CA ILE A 15 -3.69 18.79 -27.50
C ILE A 15 -3.30 18.46 -26.06
N SER A 16 -4.27 18.47 -25.16
CA SER A 16 -4.11 17.97 -23.80
C SER A 16 -3.87 16.45 -23.87
N LEU A 17 -2.66 15.99 -23.54
CA LEU A 17 -2.42 14.57 -23.29
C LEU A 17 -3.20 14.15 -22.03
N VAL A 18 -4.41 13.63 -22.24
CA VAL A 18 -5.19 13.01 -21.17
C VAL A 18 -4.55 11.64 -20.91
N HIS A 19 -3.68 11.56 -19.91
CA HIS A 19 -3.18 10.28 -19.43
C HIS A 19 -4.35 9.50 -18.82
N ILE A 20 -4.89 8.54 -19.56
CA ILE A 20 -5.86 7.59 -19.04
C ILE A 20 -5.11 6.68 -18.07
N SER A 21 -5.16 6.98 -16.77
CA SER A 21 -4.74 6.05 -15.74
C SER A 21 -5.84 4.98 -15.62
N SER A 22 -5.57 3.79 -16.15
CA SER A 22 -6.42 2.63 -15.88
C SER A 22 -6.20 2.23 -14.43
N ALA A 23 -7.23 2.37 -13.58
CA ALA A 23 -7.21 1.80 -12.24
C ALA A 23 -7.27 0.27 -12.39
N GLN A 24 -6.16 -0.42 -12.13
CA GLN A 24 -6.14 -1.87 -12.13
C GLN A 24 -6.92 -2.36 -10.91
N THR A 25 -8.06 -2.99 -11.15
CA THR A 25 -8.73 -3.76 -10.11
C THR A 25 -7.82 -4.87 -9.65
N CYS A 26 -7.98 -5.25 -8.39
CA CYS A 26 -7.21 -6.32 -7.80
C CYS A 26 -7.22 -7.61 -8.65
N SER A 27 -8.39 -8.00 -9.18
CA SER A 27 -8.60 -9.20 -9.99
C SER A 27 -7.86 -9.26 -11.33
N ASN A 28 -7.46 -8.11 -11.89
CA ASN A 28 -6.82 -8.02 -13.20
C ASN A 28 -5.32 -7.71 -13.11
N TYR A 29 -4.75 -7.72 -11.90
CA TYR A 29 -3.36 -7.37 -11.72
C TYR A 29 -2.43 -8.56 -11.89
N THR A 30 -1.43 -8.38 -12.75
CA THR A 30 -0.35 -9.34 -12.93
C THR A 30 0.91 -8.81 -12.27
N PHE A 31 1.42 -9.52 -11.27
CA PHE A 31 2.70 -9.19 -10.67
C PHE A 31 3.82 -9.45 -11.70
N SER A 32 4.81 -8.55 -11.75
CA SER A 32 5.97 -8.72 -12.63
C SER A 32 6.90 -9.86 -12.19
N THR A 33 6.74 -10.31 -10.95
CA THR A 33 7.38 -11.52 -10.43
C THR A 33 6.47 -12.71 -10.72
N ASN A 34 7.02 -13.93 -10.81
CA ASN A 34 6.22 -15.17 -10.96
C ASN A 34 5.35 -15.50 -9.72
N GLN A 35 4.98 -14.50 -8.92
CA GLN A 35 4.08 -14.64 -7.79
C GLN A 35 2.64 -14.56 -8.27
N ILE A 36 1.85 -15.56 -7.92
CA ILE A 36 0.43 -15.68 -8.24
C ILE A 36 -0.33 -15.67 -6.93
N PHE A 37 -1.36 -14.85 -6.84
CA PHE A 37 -2.26 -14.77 -5.68
C PHE A 37 -3.66 -15.19 -6.09
N ASN A 38 -4.27 -16.08 -5.31
CA ASN A 38 -5.58 -16.67 -5.59
C ASN A 38 -6.73 -15.82 -5.05
N SER A 39 -6.46 -15.00 -4.04
CA SER A 39 -7.45 -14.19 -3.34
C SER A 39 -6.98 -12.76 -3.23
N CYS A 40 -7.91 -11.82 -3.31
CA CYS A 40 -7.54 -10.43 -3.44
C CYS A 40 -8.73 -9.49 -3.18
N ILE A 41 -8.49 -8.31 -2.60
CA ILE A 41 -9.51 -7.28 -2.35
C ILE A 41 -9.02 -5.90 -2.79
N ASP A 42 -9.96 -5.10 -3.31
CA ASP A 42 -9.80 -3.65 -3.44
C ASP A 42 -10.13 -3.00 -2.09
N LEU A 43 -9.20 -2.27 -1.51
CA LEU A 43 -9.42 -1.56 -0.25
C LEU A 43 -10.13 -0.23 -0.54
N PRO A 44 -11.10 0.20 0.29
CA PRO A 44 -12.01 1.29 -0.04
C PRO A 44 -11.34 2.67 -0.15
N VAL A 45 -10.13 2.82 0.39
CA VAL A 45 -9.42 4.11 0.47
C VAL A 45 -7.92 3.93 0.21
N LEU A 46 -7.25 5.04 -0.06
CA LEU A 46 -5.80 5.11 -0.34
C LEU A 46 -5.36 4.40 -1.64
N GLN A 47 -6.29 4.11 -2.56
CA GLN A 47 -6.01 3.44 -3.84
C GLN A 47 -5.12 2.21 -3.62
N SER A 48 -5.59 1.32 -2.76
CA SER A 48 -4.79 0.24 -2.21
C SER A 48 -5.49 -1.11 -2.39
N HIS A 49 -4.69 -2.17 -2.43
CA HIS A 49 -5.13 -3.51 -2.76
C HIS A 49 -4.38 -4.50 -1.89
N LEU A 50 -5.06 -5.56 -1.46
CA LEU A 50 -4.42 -6.65 -0.73
C LEU A 50 -4.66 -7.96 -1.47
N HIS A 51 -3.58 -8.68 -1.71
CA HIS A 51 -3.57 -10.00 -2.33
C HIS A 51 -3.04 -11.00 -1.32
N TRP A 52 -3.58 -12.21 -1.32
CA TRP A 52 -3.08 -13.25 -0.44
C TRP A 52 -3.27 -14.66 -0.97
N ASN A 53 -2.43 -15.55 -0.45
CA ASN A 53 -2.63 -17.00 -0.48
C ASN A 53 -2.57 -17.51 0.96
N TYR A 54 -3.61 -18.22 1.39
CA TYR A 54 -3.53 -19.00 2.62
C TYR A 54 -2.75 -20.28 2.36
N ILE A 55 -1.80 -20.60 3.24
CA ILE A 55 -0.94 -21.79 3.17
C ILE A 55 -1.35 -22.73 4.32
N PRO A 56 -2.20 -23.75 4.07
CA PRO A 56 -2.77 -24.57 5.13
C PRO A 56 -1.73 -25.36 5.94
N SER A 57 -0.66 -25.83 5.30
CA SER A 57 0.37 -26.67 5.93
C SER A 57 1.15 -25.95 7.04
N THR A 58 1.37 -24.64 6.90
CA THR A 58 2.06 -23.81 7.90
C THR A 58 1.13 -22.86 8.63
N ARG A 59 -0.15 -22.82 8.26
CA ARG A 59 -1.16 -21.85 8.72
C ARG A 59 -0.70 -20.40 8.53
N SER A 60 0.09 -20.15 7.49
CA SER A 60 0.64 -18.84 7.16
C SER A 60 -0.10 -18.21 5.99
N ILE A 61 0.10 -16.91 5.80
CA ILE A 61 -0.52 -16.12 4.74
C ILE A 61 0.59 -15.46 3.95
N GLN A 62 0.76 -15.84 2.69
CA GLN A 62 1.56 -15.06 1.76
C GLN A 62 0.74 -13.83 1.35
N ILE A 63 1.31 -12.63 1.43
CA ILE A 63 0.62 -11.38 1.11
C ILE A 63 1.38 -10.58 0.05
N ALA A 64 0.62 -9.80 -0.72
CA ALA A 64 1.10 -8.62 -1.41
C ALA A 64 0.14 -7.45 -1.16
N TYR A 65 0.59 -6.45 -0.42
CA TYR A 65 -0.14 -5.20 -0.20
C TYR A 65 0.39 -4.12 -1.13
N ARG A 66 -0.47 -3.54 -1.96
CA ARG A 66 -0.12 -2.48 -2.90
C ARG A 66 -0.85 -1.19 -2.56
N ALA A 67 -0.21 -0.06 -2.81
CA ALA A 67 -0.88 1.23 -2.78
C ALA A 67 -0.16 2.24 -3.67
N ASN A 68 -0.94 3.12 -4.30
CA ASN A 68 -0.39 4.29 -4.97
C ASN A 68 0.43 5.13 -3.98
N GLN A 69 1.64 5.50 -4.39
CA GLN A 69 2.53 6.28 -3.57
C GLN A 69 3.58 7.01 -4.41
N THR A 70 4.08 8.13 -3.91
CA THR A 70 5.24 8.82 -4.48
C THR A 70 6.55 8.23 -3.94
N SER A 71 7.66 8.45 -4.63
CA SER A 71 8.99 8.02 -4.19
C SER A 71 9.46 8.59 -2.85
N ARG A 72 8.76 9.60 -2.30
CA ARG A 72 9.07 10.24 -1.00
C ARG A 72 8.21 9.74 0.15
N GLY A 73 7.16 8.99 -0.17
CA GLY A 73 6.21 8.50 0.81
C GLY A 73 6.57 7.12 1.35
N TRP A 74 5.63 6.57 2.10
CA TRP A 74 5.69 5.23 2.66
C TRP A 74 4.30 4.61 2.67
N ILE A 75 4.25 3.29 2.71
CA ILE A 75 3.02 2.52 2.85
C ILE A 75 3.19 1.50 3.97
N ALA A 76 2.10 1.15 4.66
CA ALA A 76 2.10 0.10 5.67
C ALA A 76 0.80 -0.69 5.64
N TRP A 77 0.92 -1.98 5.92
CA TRP A 77 -0.22 -2.86 6.20
C TRP A 77 0.02 -3.57 7.52
N ALA A 78 -1.01 -3.70 8.33
CA ALA A 78 -0.88 -4.18 9.70
C ALA A 78 -2.08 -5.01 10.14
N ILE A 79 -1.82 -5.94 11.05
CA ILE A 79 -2.85 -6.72 11.74
C ILE A 79 -2.99 -6.20 13.17
N ASN A 80 -4.22 -6.04 13.64
CA ASN A 80 -4.53 -5.83 15.04
C ASN A 80 -5.27 -7.05 15.60
N LEU A 81 -4.59 -7.82 16.45
CA LEU A 81 -5.17 -9.02 17.04
C LEU A 81 -6.11 -8.74 18.22
N ASN A 82 -6.03 -7.54 18.82
CA ASN A 82 -6.70 -7.18 20.07
C ASN A 82 -7.61 -5.95 19.93
N GLY A 83 -7.79 -5.43 18.72
CA GLY A 83 -8.52 -4.20 18.46
C GLY A 83 -8.87 -4.03 16.98
N THR A 84 -9.57 -2.96 16.66
CA THR A 84 -10.05 -2.65 15.29
C THR A 84 -9.38 -1.42 14.68
N GLY A 85 -8.57 -0.70 15.45
CA GLY A 85 -7.93 0.55 15.03
C GLY A 85 -6.40 0.46 14.95
N MET A 86 -5.75 1.62 14.78
CA MET A 86 -4.29 1.72 14.65
C MET A 86 -3.52 1.27 15.91
N LEU A 87 -4.02 1.62 17.09
CA LEU A 87 -3.32 1.36 18.35
C LEU A 87 -3.30 -0.15 18.65
N GLY A 88 -2.10 -0.70 18.87
CA GLY A 88 -1.88 -2.13 19.09
C GLY A 88 -1.66 -2.93 17.80
N SER A 89 -1.75 -2.30 16.63
CA SER A 89 -1.48 -2.95 15.35
C SER A 89 -0.02 -3.33 15.19
N GLN A 90 0.22 -4.33 14.35
CA GLN A 90 1.52 -4.93 14.10
C GLN A 90 1.78 -4.90 12.60
N ALA A 91 2.68 -4.00 12.19
CA ALA A 91 2.76 -3.54 10.81
C ALA A 91 3.97 -4.11 10.07
N ILE A 92 3.82 -4.26 8.76
CA ILE A 92 4.92 -4.25 7.80
C ILE A 92 4.87 -2.89 7.10
N VAL A 93 5.97 -2.16 7.13
CA VAL A 93 6.09 -0.84 6.50
C VAL A 93 7.11 -0.90 5.38
N ALA A 94 6.91 -0.13 4.32
CA ALA A 94 7.89 0.04 3.25
C ALA A 94 7.99 1.48 2.74
N PHE A 95 9.17 1.82 2.26
CA PHE A 95 9.47 3.09 1.61
C PHE A 95 10.69 2.97 0.70
N LEU A 96 10.83 3.94 -0.21
CA LEU A 96 12.00 4.07 -1.07
C LEU A 96 13.06 4.94 -0.37
N ASN A 97 14.29 4.43 -0.27
CA ASN A 97 15.41 5.23 0.23
C ASN A 97 15.87 6.24 -0.83
N ALA A 98 16.61 7.26 -0.38
CA ALA A 98 17.22 8.25 -1.27
C ALA A 98 18.18 7.63 -2.32
N ASN A 99 18.76 6.46 -2.04
CA ASN A 99 19.61 5.72 -2.97
C ASN A 99 18.82 4.87 -4.00
N GLY A 100 17.48 4.97 -4.01
CA GLY A 100 16.61 4.23 -4.93
C GLY A 100 16.34 2.77 -4.53
N THR A 101 16.80 2.32 -3.37
CA THR A 101 16.50 0.96 -2.88
C THR A 101 15.26 0.94 -2.01
N MET A 102 14.44 -0.11 -2.14
CA MET A 102 13.30 -0.31 -1.25
C MET A 102 13.75 -0.85 0.10
N THR A 103 13.16 -0.31 1.17
CA THR A 103 13.24 -0.86 2.52
C THR A 103 11.87 -1.34 2.93
N ALA A 104 11.82 -2.51 3.56
CA ALA A 104 10.63 -3.03 4.20
C ALA A 104 11.00 -3.79 5.48
N TYR A 105 10.23 -3.60 6.55
CA TYR A 105 10.46 -4.26 7.84
C TYR A 105 9.19 -4.26 8.69
N THR A 106 9.20 -5.07 9.75
CA THR A 106 8.14 -5.10 10.76
C THR A 106 8.31 -3.99 11.79
N THR A 107 7.20 -3.39 12.24
CA THR A 107 7.21 -2.42 13.34
C THR A 107 5.93 -2.52 14.18
N PRO A 108 6.03 -2.56 15.53
CA PRO A 108 4.85 -2.55 16.39
C PRO A 108 4.31 -1.11 16.58
N ILE A 109 2.99 -0.94 16.50
CA ILE A 109 2.30 0.35 16.65
C ILE A 109 1.70 0.44 18.06
N THR A 110 2.52 0.84 19.02
CA THR A 110 2.16 0.86 20.45
C THR A 110 1.60 2.20 20.94
N SER A 111 1.59 3.22 20.09
CA SER A 111 1.02 4.55 20.38
C SER A 111 0.60 5.26 19.08
N TYR A 112 -0.01 6.44 19.18
CA TYR A 112 -0.29 7.31 18.04
C TYR A 112 0.94 8.03 17.47
N ASN A 113 2.09 7.94 18.15
CA ASN A 113 3.38 8.44 17.67
C ASN A 113 4.46 7.38 17.90
N PRO A 114 4.36 6.21 17.24
CA PRO A 114 5.31 5.13 17.42
C PRO A 114 6.68 5.54 16.87
N SER A 115 7.74 4.84 17.30
CA SER A 115 9.10 5.13 16.82
C SER A 115 9.30 4.85 15.32
N MET A 116 8.40 4.05 14.72
CA MET A 116 8.47 3.54 13.35
C MET A 116 9.81 2.85 13.03
N LYS A 117 10.52 2.33 14.06
CA LYS A 117 11.75 1.56 13.90
C LYS A 117 11.43 0.07 13.73
N PRO A 118 12.36 -0.72 13.15
CA PRO A 118 12.25 -2.18 13.13
C PRO A 118 12.00 -2.73 14.53
N GLY A 119 11.05 -3.68 14.64
CA GLY A 119 10.70 -4.31 15.90
C GLY A 119 10.00 -5.65 15.68
N ALA A 120 10.09 -6.51 16.70
CA ALA A 120 9.44 -7.83 16.68
C ALA A 120 7.92 -7.69 16.82
N LEU A 121 7.21 -8.63 16.20
CA LEU A 121 5.75 -8.79 16.31
C LEU A 121 5.44 -10.07 17.11
N SER A 122 4.21 -10.18 17.59
CA SER A 122 3.69 -11.35 18.30
C SER A 122 3.44 -12.56 17.39
N PHE A 123 3.53 -12.37 16.08
CA PHE A 123 3.47 -13.41 15.06
C PHE A 123 4.68 -13.29 14.13
N GLN A 124 5.07 -14.39 13.50
CA GLN A 124 6.21 -14.37 12.58
C GLN A 124 5.86 -13.66 11.28
N VAL A 125 6.84 -12.95 10.74
CA VAL A 125 6.81 -12.41 9.39
C VAL A 125 8.14 -12.74 8.73
N SER A 126 8.09 -13.37 7.56
CA SER A 126 9.27 -13.77 6.79
C SER A 126 9.12 -13.35 5.33
N ASN A 127 10.21 -13.53 4.56
CA ASN A 127 10.28 -13.21 3.14
C ASN A 127 9.81 -11.78 2.80
N ILE A 128 10.09 -10.83 3.70
CA ILE A 128 9.71 -9.43 3.51
C ILE A 128 10.53 -8.85 2.37
N SER A 129 9.83 -8.25 1.41
CA SER A 129 10.44 -7.47 0.34
C SER A 129 9.47 -6.39 -0.10
N ALA A 130 9.97 -5.41 -0.85
CA ALA A 130 9.11 -4.38 -1.43
C ALA A 130 9.63 -3.90 -2.77
N THR A 131 8.72 -3.41 -3.61
CA THR A 131 9.00 -2.81 -4.91
C THR A 131 8.39 -1.43 -5.01
N TYR A 132 8.97 -0.59 -5.88
CA TYR A 132 8.39 0.67 -6.29
C TYR A 132 8.50 0.79 -7.81
N ALA A 133 7.35 0.87 -8.48
CA ALA A 133 7.27 1.03 -9.92
C ALA A 133 5.97 1.77 -10.27
N GLN A 134 6.01 2.62 -11.30
CA GLN A 134 4.81 3.30 -11.83
C GLN A 134 3.98 4.05 -10.76
N ASN A 135 4.64 4.67 -9.78
CA ASN A 135 3.99 5.36 -8.64
C ASN A 135 3.12 4.44 -7.76
N GLU A 136 3.44 3.15 -7.71
CA GLU A 136 2.85 2.18 -6.81
C GLU A 136 3.98 1.54 -5.98
N MET A 137 3.75 1.42 -4.67
CA MET A 137 4.59 0.59 -3.80
C MET A 137 3.87 -0.73 -3.53
N THR A 138 4.63 -1.83 -3.51
CA THR A 138 4.13 -3.14 -3.08
C THR A 138 4.98 -3.70 -1.96
N ILE A 139 4.33 -4.16 -0.88
CA ILE A 139 4.92 -4.94 0.20
C ILE A 139 4.58 -6.41 -0.03
N PHE A 140 5.60 -7.27 -0.01
CA PHE A 140 5.43 -8.72 0.00
C PHE A 140 5.87 -9.29 1.35
N GLY A 141 5.28 -10.41 1.76
CA GLY A 141 5.72 -11.14 2.94
C GLY A 141 4.93 -12.43 3.16
N VAL A 142 5.37 -13.22 4.13
CA VAL A 142 4.64 -14.37 4.67
C VAL A 142 4.38 -14.12 6.14
N VAL A 143 3.11 -14.11 6.53
CA VAL A 143 2.64 -13.74 7.87
C VAL A 143 2.06 -14.95 8.58
N GLY A 144 2.34 -15.07 9.88
CA GLY A 144 1.81 -16.12 10.73
C GLY A 144 2.79 -17.27 10.96
N PRO A 145 2.35 -18.36 11.62
CA PRO A 145 0.96 -18.69 11.89
C PRO A 145 0.24 -17.70 12.80
N LEU A 146 -1.04 -17.48 12.53
CA LEU A 146 -1.93 -16.68 13.38
C LEU A 146 -2.65 -17.60 14.37
N ASN A 147 -2.54 -17.29 15.66
CA ASN A 147 -3.05 -18.15 16.73
C ASN A 147 -4.59 -18.09 16.87
N ASN A 148 -5.21 -16.98 16.48
CA ASN A 148 -6.64 -16.70 16.72
C ASN A 148 -7.55 -16.99 15.51
N GLY A 149 -7.09 -17.82 14.57
CA GLY A 149 -7.83 -18.17 13.34
C GLY A 149 -7.37 -17.38 12.11
N THR A 150 -8.21 -17.38 11.07
CA THR A 150 -7.93 -16.75 9.76
C THR A 150 -8.61 -15.39 9.60
N THR A 151 -9.52 -15.03 10.50
CA THR A 151 -10.16 -13.72 10.55
C THR A 151 -9.34 -12.76 11.40
N VAL A 152 -8.99 -11.61 10.85
CA VAL A 152 -8.24 -10.56 11.54
C VAL A 152 -8.87 -9.19 11.30
N ASN A 153 -8.66 -8.29 12.25
CA ASN A 153 -8.77 -6.87 11.95
C ASN A 153 -7.45 -6.41 11.36
N HIS A 154 -7.52 -5.65 10.28
CA HIS A 154 -6.36 -5.06 9.65
C HIS A 154 -6.52 -3.55 9.54
N VAL A 155 -5.40 -2.87 9.42
CA VAL A 155 -5.33 -1.44 9.10
C VAL A 155 -4.28 -1.24 8.05
N TRP A 156 -4.47 -0.24 7.20
CA TRP A 156 -3.49 0.13 6.18
C TRP A 156 -3.27 1.63 6.21
N GLN A 157 -2.06 2.06 5.89
CA GLN A 157 -1.70 3.46 5.95
C GLN A 157 -0.77 3.83 4.80
N ALA A 158 -0.81 5.11 4.45
CA ALA A 158 0.12 5.74 3.54
C ALA A 158 0.48 7.12 4.09
N GLY A 159 1.75 7.50 4.00
CA GLY A 159 2.24 8.82 4.39
C GLY A 159 3.15 9.41 3.32
N SER A 160 3.30 10.73 3.31
CA SER A 160 3.96 11.47 2.22
C SER A 160 5.44 11.80 2.48
N SER A 161 5.98 11.40 3.64
CA SER A 161 7.34 11.78 4.04
C SER A 161 8.06 10.71 4.85
N VAL A 162 9.33 10.52 4.52
CA VAL A 162 10.31 9.72 5.28
C VAL A 162 11.51 10.61 5.58
N VAL A 163 11.92 10.69 6.85
CA VAL A 163 13.06 11.50 7.29
C VAL A 163 14.05 10.60 8.00
N LYS A 164 15.33 10.64 7.58
CA LYS A 164 16.40 9.78 8.14
C LYS A 164 15.99 8.29 8.19
N ASN A 165 15.36 7.81 7.12
CA ASN A 165 14.84 6.44 6.98
C ASN A 165 13.76 6.06 8.00
N ILE A 166 13.08 7.05 8.59
CA ILE A 166 11.94 6.86 9.49
C ILE A 166 10.68 7.43 8.82
N PRO A 167 9.66 6.60 8.58
CA PRO A 167 8.32 7.05 8.18
C PRO A 167 7.79 8.13 9.12
N GLN A 168 7.36 9.26 8.58
CA GLN A 168 6.76 10.34 9.36
C GLN A 168 5.24 10.15 9.50
N VAL A 169 4.65 10.90 10.42
CA VAL A 169 3.20 10.89 10.67
C VAL A 169 2.42 11.03 9.35
N HIS A 170 1.42 10.19 9.15
CA HIS A 170 0.48 10.29 8.04
C HIS A 170 -0.63 11.30 8.36
N GLN A 171 -1.50 11.59 7.40
CA GLN A 171 -2.66 12.45 7.67
C GLN A 171 -3.56 11.82 8.74
N THR A 172 -4.06 12.61 9.68
CA THR A 172 -4.94 12.15 10.76
C THR A 172 -6.41 12.45 10.45
N SER A 173 -6.78 12.39 9.17
CA SER A 173 -8.12 12.73 8.66
C SER A 173 -8.43 11.94 7.39
N GLY A 174 -9.71 11.89 7.03
CA GLY A 174 -10.14 11.36 5.72
C GLY A 174 -9.74 9.89 5.51
N PRO A 175 -9.17 9.53 4.33
CA PRO A 175 -8.80 8.17 3.98
C PRO A 175 -7.99 7.41 5.05
N ASN A 176 -7.04 8.08 5.72
CA ASN A 176 -6.21 7.45 6.74
C ASN A 176 -6.95 7.08 8.04
N LEU A 177 -8.07 7.76 8.36
CA LEU A 177 -8.92 7.36 9.49
C LEU A 177 -9.89 6.23 9.11
N GLN A 178 -10.21 6.12 7.82
CA GLN A 178 -11.14 5.13 7.27
C GLN A 178 -10.46 3.79 6.93
N SER A 179 -9.13 3.74 6.98
CA SER A 179 -8.34 2.59 6.53
C SER A 179 -8.23 1.49 7.58
N VAL A 180 -9.39 0.99 7.99
CA VAL A 180 -9.59 -0.12 8.92
C VAL A 180 -10.58 -1.12 8.31
N GLY A 181 -10.45 -2.39 8.65
CA GLY A 181 -11.36 -3.44 8.16
C GLY A 181 -11.17 -4.78 8.85
N THR A 182 -12.08 -5.72 8.54
CA THR A 182 -11.99 -7.12 8.97
C THR A 182 -11.84 -7.99 7.73
N LEU A 183 -10.93 -8.95 7.79
CA LEU A 183 -10.58 -9.83 6.68
C LEU A 183 -10.52 -11.27 7.15
N ASP A 184 -11.16 -12.18 6.42
CA ASP A 184 -10.94 -13.62 6.56
C ASP A 184 -10.05 -14.13 5.43
N PHE A 185 -8.88 -14.65 5.76
CA PHE A 185 -7.93 -15.18 4.78
C PHE A 185 -8.39 -16.46 4.07
N LEU A 186 -9.52 -17.05 4.48
CA LEU A 186 -10.19 -18.15 3.76
C LEU A 186 -11.29 -17.67 2.82
N SER A 187 -11.68 -16.40 2.89
CA SER A 187 -12.64 -15.84 1.94
C SER A 187 -12.03 -15.74 0.54
N THR A 188 -12.83 -16.08 -0.48
CA THR A 188 -12.45 -16.00 -1.90
C THR A 188 -13.02 -14.76 -2.54
#